data_AF-A0AAW4AKX4-F1
#
_entry.id   AF-A0AAW4AKX4-F1
#
_cell.length_a   1.000
_cell.length_b   1.000
_cell.length_c   1.000
_cell.angle_alpha   90.00
_cell.angle_beta   90.00
_cell.angle_gamma   90.00
#
_symmetry.space_group_name_H-M   'P 1'
#
loop_
_entity.id
_entity.type
_entity.pdbx_description
1 polymer ?
#
loop_
_entity_poly.entity_id
_entity_poly.type
_entity_poly.pdbx_seq_one_letter_code
_entity_poly.pdbx_strand_id
1 'polypeptide(L)'
;MNKLMISALLGMVISASSYADVVVNIDRNLQILAVNGVEPEISFGHTNEITLPDGANQLLVRFDKVIHFGGNQNKYKSPAIVVSFNQSNSKVLLKPASMVKDETTAKAFDKNPAVVLTNAAKQSVEFQQDVLVTQGFSLIRDYEKELYQYNSQAKVASISALNQVGFNQKRGQAAPMPAQASETVISAEPVTTAVPTSFTMVQYLYGEATSAEQQEFANWAFANRAAVNQPLVSENKLVTMMADWYQKTDKADKAAILAWLISQE
;
A
#
# COMPACT_ATOMS: atom_id res chain seq x y z
N MET A 1 -69.04 -16.85 23.07
CA MET A 1 -67.86 -17.65 22.66
C MET A 1 -67.75 -17.53 21.14
N ASN A 2 -66.98 -16.56 20.62
CA ASN A 2 -65.53 -16.62 20.34
C ASN A 2 -65.26 -17.61 19.18
N LYS A 3 -64.66 -17.30 18.01
CA LYS A 3 -63.67 -16.27 17.64
C LYS A 3 -63.69 -16.01 16.12
N LEU A 4 -63.53 -14.74 15.72
CA LEU A 4 -63.11 -14.34 14.37
C LEU A 4 -61.60 -14.63 14.21
N MET A 5 -61.21 -15.42 13.20
CA MET A 5 -59.80 -15.56 12.82
C MET A 5 -59.44 -14.46 11.83
N ILE A 6 -58.68 -13.48 12.29
CA ILE A 6 -58.01 -12.47 11.45
C ILE A 6 -56.65 -13.07 11.07
N SER A 7 -56.49 -13.44 9.81
CA SER A 7 -55.20 -13.82 9.23
C SER A 7 -54.45 -12.53 8.87
N ALA A 8 -53.44 -12.17 9.65
CA ALA A 8 -52.53 -11.07 9.35
C ALA A 8 -51.40 -11.61 8.46
N LEU A 9 -51.50 -11.35 7.16
CA LEU A 9 -50.44 -11.60 6.19
C LEU A 9 -49.37 -10.51 6.37
N LEU A 10 -48.32 -10.81 7.13
CA LEU A 10 -47.19 -9.91 7.35
C LEU A 10 -46.28 -9.96 6.11
N GLY A 11 -46.49 -9.03 5.17
CA GLY A 11 -45.60 -8.83 4.03
C GLY A 11 -44.26 -8.28 4.49
N MET A 12 -43.25 -9.15 4.59
CA MET A 12 -41.87 -8.75 4.84
C MET A 12 -41.31 -8.12 3.55
N VAL A 13 -41.37 -6.79 3.47
CA VAL A 13 -40.69 -6.03 2.41
C VAL A 13 -39.19 -6.11 2.69
N ILE A 14 -38.51 -6.96 1.93
CA ILE A 14 -37.05 -6.99 1.89
C ILE A 14 -36.64 -5.79 1.04
N SER A 15 -36.31 -4.67 1.68
CA SER A 15 -35.72 -3.53 0.99
C SER A 15 -34.37 -3.98 0.42
N ALA A 16 -34.32 -4.25 -0.88
CA ALA A 16 -33.07 -4.42 -1.58
C ALA A 16 -32.36 -3.06 -1.59
N SER A 17 -31.33 -2.90 -0.77
CA SER A 17 -30.39 -1.79 -0.89
C SER A 17 -29.71 -1.93 -2.25
N SER A 18 -30.20 -1.19 -3.25
CA SER A 18 -29.49 -1.00 -4.50
C SER A 18 -28.25 -0.19 -4.16
N TYR A 19 -27.13 -0.86 -3.90
CA TYR A 19 -25.82 -0.21 -3.85
C TYR A 19 -25.55 0.31 -5.25
N ALA A 20 -25.67 1.62 -5.42
CA ALA A 20 -25.10 2.26 -6.58
C ALA A 20 -23.60 2.43 -6.31
N ASP A 21 -22.81 2.25 -7.37
CA ASP A 21 -21.37 2.37 -7.29
C ASP A 21 -20.91 3.65 -8.00
N VAL A 22 -19.77 4.19 -7.56
CA VAL A 22 -19.05 5.25 -8.25
C VAL A 22 -18.00 4.63 -9.16
N VAL A 23 -18.15 4.83 -10.47
CA VAL A 23 -17.20 4.34 -11.46
C VAL A 23 -16.20 5.43 -11.80
N VAL A 24 -14.93 5.23 -11.47
CA VAL A 24 -13.83 6.16 -11.74
C VAL A 24 -13.01 5.65 -12.91
N ASN A 25 -13.08 6.36 -14.04
CA ASN A 25 -12.15 6.16 -15.15
C ASN A 25 -10.86 6.90 -14.86
N ILE A 26 -9.74 6.27 -15.17
CA ILE A 26 -8.41 6.78 -14.86
C ILE A 26 -7.68 7.01 -16.17
N ASP A 27 -7.15 8.23 -16.35
CA ASP A 27 -6.30 8.52 -17.49
C ASP A 27 -5.08 7.60 -17.52
N ARG A 28 -4.70 7.14 -18.71
CA ARG A 28 -3.58 6.22 -18.93
C ARG A 28 -2.23 6.69 -18.40
N ASN A 29 -2.05 7.98 -18.10
CA ASN A 29 -0.82 8.50 -17.54
C ASN A 29 -0.87 8.64 -16.01
N LEU A 30 -1.95 8.19 -15.36
CA LEU A 30 -2.05 8.06 -13.91
C LEU A 30 -1.89 6.61 -13.50
N GLN A 31 -1.12 6.39 -12.44
CA GLN A 31 -1.01 5.13 -11.73
C GLN A 31 -1.74 5.26 -10.39
N ILE A 32 -2.60 4.29 -10.05
CA ILE A 32 -3.16 4.14 -8.71
C ILE A 32 -2.11 3.51 -7.81
N LEU A 33 -1.87 4.13 -6.66
CA LEU A 33 -0.96 3.66 -5.62
C LEU A 33 -1.73 3.07 -4.44
N ALA A 34 -2.87 3.66 -4.08
CA ALA A 34 -3.75 3.14 -3.05
C ALA A 34 -5.20 3.60 -3.26
N VAL A 35 -6.14 2.81 -2.75
CA VAL A 35 -7.58 3.06 -2.80
C VAL A 35 -8.11 2.95 -1.38
N ASN A 36 -8.74 4.01 -0.89
CA ASN A 36 -9.32 4.08 0.45
C ASN A 36 -8.34 3.64 1.57
N GLY A 37 -7.07 4.01 1.43
CA GLY A 37 -6.02 3.71 2.41
C GLY A 37 -5.38 2.32 2.26
N VAL A 38 -5.72 1.56 1.22
CA VAL A 38 -5.23 0.18 0.98
C VAL A 38 -4.46 0.14 -0.33
N GLU A 39 -3.28 -0.46 -0.31
CA GLU A 39 -2.52 -0.71 -1.54
C GLU A 39 -3.10 -1.90 -2.29
N PRO A 40 -3.17 -1.87 -3.63
CA PRO A 40 -3.60 -3.03 -4.40
C PRO A 40 -2.66 -4.22 -4.16
N GLU A 41 -3.21 -5.39 -3.84
CA GLU A 41 -2.43 -6.63 -3.57
C GLU A 41 -1.47 -7.00 -4.72
N ILE A 42 -1.82 -6.61 -5.94
CA ILE A 42 -0.96 -6.76 -7.12
C ILE A 42 -0.89 -5.39 -7.81
N SER A 43 0.34 -4.90 -8.00
CA SER A 43 0.62 -3.74 -8.85
C SER A 43 0.35 -4.08 -10.32
N PHE A 44 -0.91 -4.03 -10.75
CA PHE A 44 -1.28 -4.14 -12.15
C PHE A 44 -0.98 -2.80 -12.84
N GLY A 45 -0.21 -2.83 -13.94
CA GLY A 45 0.26 -1.66 -14.69
C GLY A 45 -0.66 -0.43 -14.69
N HIS A 46 -1.44 -0.23 -15.76
CA HIS A 46 -2.39 0.88 -15.81
C HIS A 46 -3.79 0.36 -15.50
N THR A 47 -4.36 0.77 -14.36
CA THR A 47 -5.77 0.54 -14.04
C THR A 47 -6.62 1.60 -14.74
N ASN A 48 -7.39 1.22 -15.75
CA ASN A 48 -8.18 2.17 -16.55
C ASN A 48 -9.51 2.55 -15.89
N GLU A 49 -10.06 1.68 -15.05
CA GLU A 49 -11.34 1.89 -14.38
C GLU A 49 -11.30 1.21 -13.00
N ILE A 50 -11.92 1.84 -12.01
CA ILE A 50 -12.17 1.28 -10.68
C ILE A 50 -13.59 1.62 -10.23
N THR A 51 -14.21 0.67 -9.56
CA THR A 51 -15.54 0.81 -8.96
C THR A 51 -15.37 1.01 -7.45
N LEU A 52 -15.98 2.08 -6.93
CA LEU A 52 -15.89 2.49 -5.53
C LEU A 52 -17.30 2.55 -4.92
N PRO A 53 -17.44 2.36 -3.60
CA PRO A 53 -18.72 2.53 -2.93
C PRO A 53 -19.21 3.98 -3.05
N ASP A 54 -20.52 4.17 -2.98
CA ASP A 54 -21.11 5.50 -2.85
C ASP A 54 -20.57 6.25 -1.62
N GLY A 55 -20.43 7.56 -1.79
CA GLY A 55 -20.03 8.50 -0.76
C GLY A 55 -18.60 8.98 -0.92
N ALA A 56 -17.96 9.21 0.23
CA ALA A 56 -16.62 9.76 0.29
C ALA A 56 -15.56 8.69 0.00
N ASN A 57 -14.74 8.93 -1.01
CA ASN A 57 -13.65 8.05 -1.41
C ASN A 57 -12.33 8.80 -1.50
N GLN A 58 -11.23 8.08 -1.24
CA GLN A 58 -9.86 8.59 -1.32
C GLN A 58 -9.04 7.72 -2.27
N LEU A 59 -8.32 8.37 -3.18
CA LEU A 59 -7.35 7.73 -4.08
C LEU A 59 -5.97 8.35 -3.85
N LEU A 60 -4.95 7.51 -3.84
CA LEU A 60 -3.57 7.96 -3.98
C LEU A 60 -3.11 7.64 -5.39
N VAL A 61 -2.69 8.66 -6.14
CA VAL A 61 -2.29 8.53 -7.54
C VAL A 61 -0.96 9.21 -7.80
N ARG A 62 -0.25 8.81 -8.86
CA ARG A 62 0.87 9.58 -9.41
C ARG A 62 0.81 9.61 -10.93
N PHE A 63 1.38 10.65 -11.53
CA PHE A 63 1.64 10.64 -12.95
C PHE A 63 2.79 9.67 -13.25
N ASP A 64 2.62 8.79 -14.24
CA ASP A 64 3.65 7.85 -14.67
C ASP A 64 3.66 7.72 -16.21
N LYS A 65 4.75 8.18 -16.84
CA LYS A 65 4.91 8.13 -18.31
C LYS A 65 6.37 8.10 -18.72
N VAL A 66 6.66 7.45 -19.84
CA VAL A 66 7.94 7.61 -20.54
C VAL A 66 7.97 8.96 -21.27
N ILE A 67 8.97 9.78 -20.97
CA ILE A 67 9.17 11.12 -21.56
C ILE A 67 10.55 11.23 -22.20
N HIS A 68 10.71 12.18 -23.11
CA HIS A 68 12.02 12.46 -23.72
C HIS A 68 12.86 13.36 -22.80
N PHE A 69 14.08 12.91 -22.52
CA PHE A 69 15.04 13.57 -21.66
C PHE A 69 16.41 13.57 -22.36
N GLY A 70 16.89 14.74 -22.80
CA GLY A 70 18.21 14.88 -23.43
C GLY A 70 18.46 13.95 -24.63
N GLY A 71 17.43 13.65 -25.42
CA GLY A 71 17.52 12.73 -26.57
C GLY A 71 17.29 11.24 -26.25
N ASN A 72 17.19 10.87 -24.97
CA ASN A 72 16.85 9.52 -24.51
C ASN A 72 15.41 9.45 -23.99
N GLN A 73 14.86 8.25 -23.85
CA GLN A 73 13.55 8.01 -23.23
C GLN A 73 13.73 7.55 -21.79
N ASN A 74 13.15 8.29 -20.85
CA ASN A 74 13.20 7.99 -19.42
C ASN A 74 11.78 7.88 -18.83
N LYS A 75 11.58 6.95 -17.90
CA LYS A 75 10.33 6.84 -17.14
C LYS A 75 10.29 7.95 -16.09
N TYR A 76 9.32 8.85 -16.21
CA TYR A 76 9.05 9.90 -15.23
C TYR A 76 7.89 9.50 -14.33
N LYS A 77 8.10 9.69 -13.02
CA LYS A 77 7.12 9.48 -11.96
C LYS A 77 7.01 10.76 -11.15
N SER A 78 5.82 11.35 -11.04
CA SER A 78 5.60 12.55 -10.23
C SER A 78 5.55 12.23 -8.73
N PRO A 79 5.55 13.26 -7.86
CA PRO A 79 5.05 13.12 -6.49
C PRO A 79 3.65 12.49 -6.46
N ALA A 80 3.36 11.76 -5.38
CA ALA A 80 2.05 11.15 -5.16
C ALA A 80 1.04 12.20 -4.67
N ILE A 81 -0.19 12.12 -5.18
CA ILE A 81 -1.28 13.06 -4.95
C ILE A 81 -2.41 12.29 -4.26
N VAL A 82 -2.79 12.74 -3.06
CA VAL A 82 -3.99 12.28 -2.37
C VAL A 82 -5.17 13.04 -2.95
N VAL A 83 -6.20 12.33 -3.40
CA VAL A 83 -7.41 12.89 -3.99
C VAL A 83 -8.60 12.37 -3.20
N SER A 84 -9.46 13.24 -2.68
CA SER A 84 -10.71 12.86 -2.04
C SER A 84 -11.91 13.55 -2.68
N PHE A 85 -12.99 12.80 -2.83
CA PHE A 85 -14.23 13.30 -3.44
C PHE A 85 -15.42 12.56 -2.84
N ASN A 86 -16.59 13.19 -2.92
CA ASN A 86 -17.85 12.60 -2.46
C ASN A 86 -18.82 12.55 -3.64
N GLN A 87 -19.18 11.34 -4.06
CA GLN A 87 -20.02 11.08 -5.23
C GLN A 87 -20.96 9.91 -4.95
N SER A 88 -22.09 9.85 -5.65
CA SER A 88 -23.02 8.73 -5.53
C SER A 88 -23.62 8.41 -6.90
N ASN A 89 -23.69 7.12 -7.23
CA ASN A 89 -24.24 6.60 -8.49
C ASN A 89 -23.76 7.38 -9.72
N SER A 90 -22.45 7.56 -9.84
CA SER A 90 -21.89 8.45 -10.86
C SER A 90 -20.69 7.84 -11.58
N LYS A 91 -20.45 8.34 -12.79
CA LYS A 91 -19.27 8.01 -13.59
C LYS A 91 -18.41 9.26 -13.75
N VAL A 92 -17.17 9.17 -13.28
CA VAL A 92 -16.20 10.26 -13.29
C VAL A 92 -14.91 9.85 -13.98
N LEU A 93 -14.16 10.84 -14.45
CA LEU A 93 -12.85 10.68 -15.09
C LEU A 93 -11.83 11.50 -14.31
N LEU A 94 -10.81 10.82 -13.79
CA LEU A 94 -9.64 11.41 -13.16
C LEU A 94 -8.51 11.49 -14.17
N LYS A 95 -7.95 12.68 -14.37
CA LYS A 95 -6.84 12.91 -15.31
C LYS A 95 -5.84 13.94 -14.78
N PRO A 96 -4.60 13.97 -15.29
CA PRO A 96 -3.65 15.02 -14.96
C PRO A 96 -4.20 16.40 -15.37
N ALA A 97 -3.96 17.43 -14.54
CA ALA A 97 -4.39 18.80 -14.84
C ALA A 97 -3.54 19.46 -15.95
N SER A 98 -2.37 18.89 -16.26
CA SER A 98 -1.45 19.42 -17.25
C SER A 98 -0.76 18.29 -18.01
N MET A 99 -0.39 18.57 -19.27
CA MET A 99 0.31 17.61 -20.10
C MET A 99 1.79 17.54 -19.72
N VAL A 100 2.29 16.33 -19.48
CA VAL A 100 3.73 16.06 -19.29
C VAL A 100 4.26 15.23 -20.45
N LYS A 101 5.27 15.76 -21.15
CA LYS A 101 5.81 15.17 -22.39
C LYS A 101 7.34 15.15 -22.45
N ASP A 102 8.00 16.03 -21.71
CA ASP A 102 9.44 16.26 -21.72
C ASP A 102 9.90 16.70 -20.31
N GLU A 103 11.21 16.83 -20.15
CA GLU A 103 11.82 17.25 -18.88
C GLU A 103 11.29 18.60 -18.37
N THR A 104 11.07 19.57 -19.27
CA THR A 104 10.61 20.91 -18.88
C THR A 104 9.21 20.86 -18.29
N THR A 105 8.30 20.15 -18.95
CA THR A 105 6.92 19.96 -18.47
C THR A 105 6.86 19.07 -17.23
N ALA A 106 7.76 18.10 -17.09
CA ALA A 106 7.88 17.29 -15.87
C ALA A 106 8.31 18.13 -14.67
N LYS A 107 9.36 18.94 -14.79
CA LYS A 107 9.80 19.87 -13.74
C LYS A 107 8.73 20.91 -13.38
N ALA A 108 7.91 21.32 -14.35
CA ALA A 108 6.78 22.20 -14.08
C ALA A 108 5.68 21.49 -13.29
N PHE A 109 5.38 20.22 -13.63
CA PHE A 109 4.42 19.40 -12.91
C PHE A 109 4.87 19.11 -11.48
N ASP A 110 6.16 18.81 -11.26
CA ASP A 110 6.70 18.53 -9.91
C ASP A 110 6.53 19.71 -8.94
N LYS A 111 6.49 20.96 -9.43
CA LYS A 111 6.26 22.15 -8.62
C LYS A 111 4.83 22.29 -8.13
N ASN A 112 3.87 21.80 -8.91
CA ASN A 112 2.44 21.87 -8.60
C ASN A 112 1.70 20.68 -9.21
N PRO A 113 1.89 19.47 -8.65
CA PRO A 113 1.27 18.27 -9.18
C PRO A 113 -0.24 18.36 -8.93
N ALA A 114 -1.01 18.27 -10.01
CA ALA A 114 -2.45 18.47 -9.95
C ALA A 114 -3.20 17.53 -10.89
N VAL A 115 -4.41 17.18 -10.47
CA VAL A 115 -5.38 16.39 -11.23
C VAL A 115 -6.64 17.22 -11.47
N VAL A 116 -7.49 16.72 -12.34
CA VAL A 116 -8.86 17.20 -12.50
C VAL A 116 -9.81 16.01 -12.52
N LEU A 117 -10.96 16.20 -11.90
CA LEU A 117 -12.05 15.22 -11.87
C LEU A 117 -13.23 15.78 -12.67
N THR A 118 -13.69 15.02 -13.66
CA THR A 118 -14.82 15.45 -14.50
C THR A 118 -15.89 14.37 -14.63
N ASN A 119 -17.15 14.76 -14.76
CA ASN A 119 -18.23 13.82 -15.06
C ASN A 119 -18.24 13.44 -16.57
N ALA A 120 -19.18 12.57 -16.96
CA ALA A 120 -19.38 12.17 -18.36
C ALA A 120 -19.67 13.36 -19.32
N ALA A 121 -20.27 14.44 -18.81
CA ALA A 121 -20.52 15.67 -19.56
C ALA A 121 -19.30 16.62 -19.63
N LYS A 122 -18.13 16.17 -19.15
CA LYS A 122 -16.87 16.93 -19.07
C LYS A 122 -16.95 18.16 -18.14
N GLN A 123 -17.93 18.20 -17.25
CA GLN A 123 -18.05 19.24 -16.23
C GLN A 123 -17.18 18.88 -15.04
N SER A 124 -16.60 19.90 -14.39
CA SER A 124 -15.80 19.71 -13.18
C SER A 124 -16.65 19.12 -12.06
N VAL A 125 -16.10 18.12 -11.38
CA VAL A 125 -16.62 17.58 -10.12
C VAL A 125 -15.86 18.24 -8.98
N GLU A 126 -16.51 18.46 -7.83
CA GLU A 126 -15.85 18.97 -6.64
C GLU A 126 -15.01 17.86 -5.98
N PHE A 127 -13.77 18.18 -5.63
CA PHE A 127 -12.84 17.28 -4.97
C PHE A 127 -11.80 18.09 -4.19
N GLN A 128 -11.12 17.42 -3.27
CA GLN A 128 -9.93 17.94 -2.61
C GLN A 128 -8.70 17.17 -3.10
N GLN A 129 -7.57 17.84 -3.18
CA GLN A 129 -6.28 17.19 -3.44
C GLN A 129 -5.18 17.76 -2.56
N ASP A 130 -4.17 16.95 -2.32
CA ASP A 130 -2.95 17.34 -1.62
C ASP A 130 -1.79 16.47 -2.09
N VAL A 131 -0.57 16.95 -1.88
CA VAL A 131 0.63 16.14 -2.14
C VAL A 131 0.93 15.29 -0.92
N LEU A 132 1.12 13.98 -1.11
CA LEU A 132 1.59 13.11 -0.04
C LEU A 132 3.09 13.34 0.20
N VAL A 133 3.39 14.35 1.01
CA VAL A 133 4.77 14.72 1.40
C VAL A 133 5.38 13.66 2.30
N THR A 134 6.51 13.12 1.88
CA THR A 134 7.32 12.20 2.69
C THR A 134 8.13 12.98 3.72
N GLN A 135 8.19 12.49 4.95
CA GLN A 135 9.17 12.98 5.92
C GLN A 135 10.48 12.20 5.77
N GLY A 136 11.55 12.89 5.36
CA GLY A 136 12.91 12.32 5.29
C GLY A 136 13.28 11.64 3.96
N PHE A 137 14.49 11.08 3.92
CA PHE A 137 15.02 10.30 2.80
C PHE A 137 14.53 8.86 2.93
N SER A 138 13.35 8.57 2.37
CA SER A 138 12.79 7.22 2.31
C SER A 138 12.91 6.71 0.87
N LEU A 139 13.73 5.68 0.64
CA LEU A 139 13.86 5.01 -0.66
C LEU A 139 12.62 4.11 -0.96
N ILE A 140 11.96 3.70 0.13
CA ILE A 140 10.74 2.89 0.28
C ILE A 140 9.54 3.79 0.53
N ARG A 141 8.38 3.49 -0.07
CA ARG A 141 7.12 4.19 0.27
C ARG A 141 6.09 3.16 0.70
N ASP A 142 5.78 3.13 1.99
CA ASP A 142 4.64 2.38 2.54
C ASP A 142 3.41 3.30 2.49
N TYR A 143 2.64 3.20 1.40
CA TYR A 143 1.55 4.12 1.15
C TYR A 143 0.38 3.93 2.11
N GLU A 144 0.15 2.72 2.62
CA GLU A 144 -0.87 2.48 3.66
C GLU A 144 -0.52 3.24 4.95
N LYS A 145 0.74 3.13 5.41
CA LYS A 145 1.23 3.82 6.61
C LYS A 145 1.29 5.33 6.42
N GLU A 146 1.72 5.81 5.26
CA GLU A 146 1.76 7.24 4.98
C GLU A 146 0.36 7.84 4.88
N LEU A 147 -0.59 7.15 4.26
CA LEU A 147 -1.99 7.58 4.23
C LEU A 147 -2.63 7.54 5.62
N TYR A 148 -2.30 6.55 6.45
CA TYR A 148 -2.70 6.54 7.86
C TYR A 148 -2.23 7.82 8.58
N GLN A 149 -0.94 8.17 8.46
CA GLN A 149 -0.39 9.37 9.09
C GLN A 149 -0.95 10.67 8.50
N TYR A 150 -1.17 10.70 7.19
CA TYR A 150 -1.77 11.82 6.48
C TYR A 150 -3.19 12.07 6.99
N ASN A 151 -4.01 11.01 7.02
CA ASN A 151 -5.40 11.08 7.46
C ASN A 151 -5.51 11.39 8.97
N SER A 152 -4.61 10.85 9.81
CA SER A 152 -4.59 11.12 11.26
C SER A 152 -4.27 12.59 11.59
N GLN A 153 -3.59 13.29 10.69
CA GLN A 153 -3.28 14.72 10.82
C GLN A 153 -4.39 15.63 10.27
N ALA A 154 -5.51 15.07 9.79
CA ALA A 154 -6.62 15.83 9.20
C ALA A 154 -6.19 16.81 8.10
N LYS A 155 -5.26 16.36 7.24
CA LYS A 155 -4.80 17.10 6.05
C LYS A 155 -5.92 17.29 5.02
N VAL A 156 -5.69 18.14 4.02
CA VAL A 156 -6.72 18.67 3.10
C VAL A 156 -7.60 17.60 2.45
N ALA A 157 -7.01 16.52 1.94
CA ALA A 157 -7.71 15.43 1.27
C ALA A 157 -7.99 14.23 2.19
N SER A 158 -7.98 14.41 3.51
CA SER A 158 -8.19 13.32 4.48
C SER A 158 -9.64 12.89 4.56
N ILE A 159 -9.87 11.60 4.80
CA ILE A 159 -11.18 11.07 5.18
C ILE A 159 -11.05 10.38 6.54
N SER A 160 -11.66 10.95 7.57
CA SER A 160 -11.53 10.46 8.95
C SER A 160 -11.98 9.00 9.13
N ALA A 161 -12.94 8.54 8.32
CA ALA A 161 -13.41 7.15 8.33
C ALA A 161 -12.34 6.14 7.85
N LEU A 162 -11.33 6.60 7.11
CA LEU A 162 -10.26 5.75 6.55
C LEU A 162 -9.04 5.64 7.45
N ASN A 163 -9.02 6.33 8.60
CA ASN A 163 -7.89 6.40 9.52
C ASN A 163 -7.37 5.05 10.03
N GLN A 164 -8.03 3.92 9.79
CA GLN A 164 -7.54 2.61 10.24
C GLN A 164 -7.75 1.48 9.22
N VAL A 165 -8.15 1.77 7.98
CA VAL A 165 -8.58 0.74 7.03
C VAL A 165 -7.40 -0.09 6.51
N GLY A 166 -6.34 0.55 5.99
CA GLY A 166 -5.13 -0.16 5.51
C GLY A 166 -4.31 -0.82 6.62
N PHE A 167 -4.18 -0.17 7.78
CA PHE A 167 -3.37 -0.66 8.88
C PHE A 167 -3.97 -1.90 9.59
N ASN A 168 -5.30 -2.04 9.62
CA ASN A 168 -5.97 -3.17 10.28
C ASN A 168 -6.18 -4.38 9.35
N GLN A 169 -6.14 -4.23 8.03
CA GLN A 169 -6.37 -5.33 7.09
C GLN A 169 -5.28 -6.41 7.15
N LYS A 170 -4.02 -6.02 7.32
CA LYS A 170 -2.90 -6.98 7.54
C LYS A 170 -2.91 -7.66 8.91
N ARG A 171 -3.66 -7.15 9.88
CA ARG A 171 -3.81 -7.75 11.22
C ARG A 171 -4.99 -8.74 11.32
N GLY A 172 -5.96 -8.65 10.40
CA GLY A 172 -7.21 -9.42 10.42
C GLY A 172 -7.12 -10.91 10.03
N GLN A 173 -5.95 -11.40 9.59
CA GLN A 173 -5.72 -12.82 9.29
C GLN A 173 -4.89 -13.56 10.35
N ALA A 174 -4.54 -12.91 11.46
CA ALA A 174 -4.17 -13.64 12.66
C ALA A 174 -5.46 -14.17 13.31
N ALA A 175 -5.73 -15.47 13.12
CA ALA A 175 -6.70 -16.18 13.94
C ALA A 175 -6.47 -15.83 15.43
N PRO A 176 -7.53 -15.72 16.26
CA PRO A 176 -7.35 -15.51 17.68
C PRO A 176 -6.56 -16.69 18.23
N MET A 177 -5.33 -16.43 18.67
CA MET A 177 -4.51 -17.45 19.32
C MET A 177 -5.19 -17.81 20.64
N PRO A 178 -5.56 -19.08 20.88
CA PRO A 178 -5.90 -19.50 22.22
C PRO A 178 -4.64 -19.45 23.08
N ALA A 179 -4.72 -18.75 24.19
CA ALA A 179 -3.69 -18.78 25.21
C ALA A 179 -3.58 -20.20 25.78
N GLN A 180 -2.44 -20.86 25.59
CA GLN A 180 -1.97 -21.86 26.56
C GLN A 180 -0.48 -22.15 26.39
N ALA A 181 0.25 -21.93 27.48
CA ALA A 181 1.58 -22.47 27.70
C ALA A 181 1.51 -23.99 27.89
N SER A 182 2.43 -24.73 27.27
CA SER A 182 3.20 -25.82 27.88
C SER A 182 4.19 -26.43 26.88
N GLU A 183 5.40 -26.69 27.37
CA GLU A 183 6.46 -27.49 26.75
C GLU A 183 5.97 -28.93 26.48
N THR A 184 6.37 -29.54 25.35
CA THR A 184 6.92 -30.90 25.32
C THR A 184 7.45 -31.29 23.93
N VAL A 185 8.37 -32.25 23.98
CA VAL A 185 9.40 -32.67 23.03
C VAL A 185 8.86 -33.63 21.93
N ILE A 186 9.28 -33.36 20.68
CA ILE A 186 9.63 -34.23 19.54
C ILE A 186 8.84 -35.54 19.34
N SER A 187 8.17 -35.65 18.17
CA SER A 187 8.30 -36.81 17.28
C SER A 187 7.96 -36.40 15.85
N ALA A 188 8.95 -36.47 14.97
CA ALA A 188 8.85 -36.17 13.55
C ALA A 188 8.90 -37.47 12.75
N GLU A 189 7.93 -37.63 11.85
CA GLU A 189 8.05 -38.47 10.65
C GLU A 189 7.65 -37.62 9.42
N PRO A 190 8.17 -37.98 8.24
CA PRO A 190 8.95 -37.04 7.43
C PRO A 190 8.07 -36.31 6.42
N VAL A 191 8.01 -34.99 6.54
CA VAL A 191 7.74 -34.14 5.39
C VAL A 191 9.10 -33.61 4.96
N THR A 192 9.54 -34.08 3.79
CA THR A 192 10.70 -33.60 3.01
C THR A 192 11.30 -32.31 3.55
N THR A 193 12.39 -32.49 4.30
CA THR A 193 13.23 -31.45 4.89
C THR A 193 13.90 -30.63 3.79
N ALA A 194 13.20 -29.60 3.31
CA ALA A 194 13.89 -28.39 2.91
C ALA A 194 14.27 -27.66 4.19
N VAL A 195 15.55 -27.72 4.58
CA VAL A 195 16.08 -26.85 5.63
C VAL A 195 15.67 -25.42 5.26
N PRO A 196 14.97 -24.66 6.15
CA PRO A 196 14.60 -23.30 5.82
C PRO A 196 15.88 -22.52 5.50
N THR A 197 15.95 -21.97 4.29
CA THR A 197 17.15 -21.28 3.82
C THR A 197 17.41 -20.05 4.68
N SER A 198 18.67 -19.66 4.82
CA SER A 198 19.04 -18.48 5.60
C SER A 198 18.40 -17.19 5.05
N PHE A 199 18.09 -17.14 3.75
CA PHE A 199 17.23 -16.12 3.14
C PHE A 199 15.84 -16.08 3.78
N THR A 200 15.15 -17.23 3.85
CA THR A 200 13.82 -17.35 4.48
C THR A 200 13.82 -16.91 5.95
N MET A 201 14.89 -17.23 6.69
CA MET A 201 15.01 -16.83 8.10
C MET A 201 15.19 -15.33 8.28
N VAL A 202 15.94 -14.66 7.41
CA VAL A 202 16.07 -13.20 7.44
C VAL A 202 14.72 -12.54 7.15
N GLN A 203 13.96 -13.03 6.16
CA GLN A 203 12.65 -12.47 5.84
C GLN A 203 11.67 -12.59 7.01
N TYR A 204 11.65 -13.75 7.66
CA TYR A 204 10.79 -14.00 8.82
C TYR A 204 11.13 -13.05 9.98
N LEU A 205 12.39 -12.98 10.37
CA LEU A 205 12.83 -12.13 11.50
C LEU A 205 12.66 -10.64 11.21
N TYR A 206 12.80 -10.24 9.94
CA TYR A 206 12.57 -8.86 9.52
C TYR A 206 11.09 -8.47 9.63
N GLY A 207 10.16 -9.40 9.36
CA GLY A 207 8.73 -9.18 9.54
C GLY A 207 8.30 -9.02 11.02
N GLU A 208 9.01 -9.69 11.93
CA GLU A 208 8.79 -9.59 13.38
C GLU A 208 9.47 -8.35 14.02
N ALA A 209 10.41 -7.73 13.32
CA ALA A 209 11.19 -6.61 13.81
C ALA A 209 10.43 -5.28 13.75
N THR A 210 10.69 -4.38 14.70
CA THR A 210 10.19 -3.01 14.65
C THR A 210 10.87 -2.22 13.54
N SER A 211 10.27 -1.09 13.14
CA SER A 211 10.84 -0.25 12.08
C SER A 211 12.27 0.24 12.38
N ALA A 212 12.60 0.46 13.66
CA ALA A 212 13.94 0.86 14.06
C ALA A 212 14.94 -0.30 13.91
N GLU A 213 14.53 -1.51 14.28
CA GLU A 213 15.33 -2.73 14.18
C GLU A 213 15.55 -3.16 12.72
N GLN A 214 14.51 -3.07 11.90
CA GLN A 214 14.59 -3.30 10.44
C GLN A 214 15.61 -2.36 9.80
N GLN A 215 15.56 -1.07 10.15
CA GLN A 215 16.45 -0.06 9.59
C GLN A 215 17.90 -0.24 10.07
N GLU A 216 18.09 -0.59 11.34
CA GLU A 216 19.40 -0.91 11.90
C GLU A 216 20.05 -2.10 11.15
N PHE A 217 19.30 -3.18 10.96
CA PHE A 217 19.76 -4.34 10.20
C PHE A 217 20.02 -4.00 8.72
N ALA A 218 19.09 -3.33 8.04
CA ALA A 218 19.22 -3.01 6.61
C ALA A 218 20.46 -2.14 6.35
N ASN A 219 20.68 -1.09 7.14
CA ASN A 219 21.86 -0.23 7.04
C ASN A 219 23.16 -1.01 7.18
N TRP A 220 23.23 -1.90 8.18
CA TRP A 220 24.40 -2.76 8.37
C TRP A 220 24.58 -3.77 7.23
N ALA A 221 23.50 -4.38 6.73
CA ALA A 221 23.55 -5.36 5.64
C ALA A 221 24.09 -4.73 4.34
N PHE A 222 23.65 -3.51 3.98
CA PHE A 222 24.15 -2.79 2.80
C PHE A 222 25.61 -2.35 2.93
N ALA A 223 26.05 -1.96 4.13
CA ALA A 223 27.46 -1.67 4.41
C ALA A 223 28.34 -2.93 4.25
N ASN A 224 27.77 -4.11 4.51
CA ASN A 224 28.43 -5.41 4.42
C ASN A 224 28.02 -6.22 3.18
N ARG A 225 27.67 -5.53 2.06
CA ARG A 225 27.16 -6.18 0.84
C ARG A 225 28.12 -7.15 0.15
N ALA A 226 29.43 -6.93 0.29
CA ALA A 226 30.46 -7.74 -0.38
C ALA A 226 30.95 -8.89 0.51
N ALA A 227 31.19 -8.60 1.78
CA ALA A 227 31.57 -9.55 2.83
C ALA A 227 31.29 -8.91 4.19
N VAL A 228 30.99 -9.73 5.20
CA VAL A 228 30.83 -9.28 6.59
C VAL A 228 32.22 -9.18 7.21
N ASN A 229 32.74 -7.97 7.31
CA ASN A 229 34.05 -7.70 7.91
C ASN A 229 33.95 -7.27 9.38
N GLN A 230 32.78 -6.77 9.78
CA GLN A 230 32.47 -6.41 11.17
C GLN A 230 31.10 -7.00 11.55
N PRO A 231 31.03 -7.85 12.58
CA PRO A 231 29.74 -8.38 13.06
C PRO A 231 28.88 -7.23 13.60
N LEU A 232 27.56 -7.35 13.43
CA LEU A 232 26.61 -6.39 14.01
C LEU A 232 26.56 -6.59 15.53
N VAL A 233 26.92 -5.55 16.28
CA VAL A 233 26.78 -5.52 17.74
C VAL A 233 25.59 -4.62 18.05
N SER A 234 24.53 -5.21 18.60
CA SER A 234 23.31 -4.51 18.98
C SER A 234 22.76 -5.13 20.27
N GLU A 235 22.14 -4.31 21.12
CA GLU A 235 21.36 -4.77 22.27
C GLU A 235 20.06 -5.47 21.82
N ASN A 236 19.69 -5.33 20.54
CA ASN A 236 18.50 -5.92 20.00
C ASN A 236 18.72 -7.35 19.50
N LYS A 237 18.05 -8.30 20.17
CA LYS A 237 18.18 -9.74 19.88
C LYS A 237 17.68 -10.12 18.49
N LEU A 238 16.64 -9.46 17.96
CA LEU A 238 16.13 -9.74 16.62
C LEU A 238 17.13 -9.27 15.54
N VAL A 239 17.72 -8.10 15.73
CA VAL A 239 18.72 -7.51 14.83
C VAL A 239 19.97 -8.37 14.74
N THR A 240 20.47 -8.85 15.88
CA THR A 240 21.62 -9.76 15.93
C THR A 240 21.31 -11.11 15.28
N MET A 241 20.11 -11.66 15.49
CA MET A 241 19.68 -12.89 14.81
C MET A 241 19.59 -12.72 13.28
N MET A 242 19.09 -11.60 12.77
CA MET A 242 19.07 -11.30 11.33
C MET A 242 20.50 -11.21 10.76
N ALA A 243 21.42 -10.56 11.48
CA ALA A 243 22.81 -10.46 11.09
C ALA A 243 23.52 -11.81 11.04
N ASP A 244 23.25 -12.70 12.00
CA ASP A 244 23.79 -14.06 12.02
C ASP A 244 23.33 -14.88 10.81
N TRP A 245 22.04 -14.79 10.46
CA TRP A 245 21.52 -15.46 9.26
C TRP A 245 22.08 -14.86 7.98
N TYR A 246 22.20 -13.54 7.90
CA TYR A 246 22.85 -12.86 6.78
C TYR A 246 24.34 -13.21 6.66
N GLN A 247 25.05 -13.48 7.76
CA GLN A 247 26.46 -13.87 7.70
C GLN A 247 26.62 -15.29 7.12
N LYS A 248 25.71 -16.19 7.48
CA LYS A 248 25.70 -17.62 7.09
C LYS A 248 25.31 -17.87 5.62
N THR A 249 24.77 -16.87 4.92
CA THR A 249 24.40 -16.99 3.51
C THR A 249 25.60 -16.87 2.57
N ASP A 250 25.49 -17.57 1.44
CA ASP A 250 26.46 -17.44 0.36
C ASP A 250 26.31 -16.10 -0.38
N LYS A 251 27.19 -15.85 -1.35
CA LYS A 251 27.21 -14.58 -2.09
C LYS A 251 25.94 -14.35 -2.92
N ALA A 252 25.34 -15.41 -3.48
CA ALA A 252 24.13 -15.31 -4.28
C ALA A 252 22.93 -14.98 -3.39
N ASP A 253 22.82 -15.67 -2.25
CA ASP A 253 21.79 -15.43 -1.25
C ASP A 253 21.93 -14.05 -0.60
N LYS A 254 23.15 -13.56 -0.32
CA LYS A 254 23.36 -12.16 0.13
C LYS A 254 22.84 -11.16 -0.88
N ALA A 255 23.14 -11.35 -2.17
CA ALA A 255 22.60 -10.49 -3.22
C ALA A 255 21.07 -10.57 -3.30
N ALA A 256 20.49 -11.75 -3.10
CA ALA A 256 19.05 -11.92 -3.01
C ALA A 256 18.45 -11.22 -1.78
N ILE A 257 19.05 -11.34 -0.59
CA ILE A 257 18.60 -10.63 0.62
C ILE A 257 18.68 -9.13 0.40
N LEU A 258 19.77 -8.62 -0.17
CA LEU A 258 19.91 -7.19 -0.43
C LEU A 258 18.90 -6.71 -1.47
N ALA A 259 18.69 -7.47 -2.55
CA ALA A 259 17.67 -7.16 -3.55
C ALA A 259 16.26 -7.24 -2.95
N TRP A 260 16.03 -8.17 -2.03
CA TRP A 260 14.77 -8.30 -1.31
C TRP A 260 14.58 -7.20 -0.27
N LEU A 261 15.63 -6.76 0.43
CA LEU A 261 15.59 -5.57 1.29
C LEU A 261 15.30 -4.32 0.44
N ILE A 262 15.88 -4.24 -0.77
CA ILE A 262 15.52 -3.26 -1.81
C ILE A 262 14.07 -3.43 -2.30
N SER A 263 13.41 -4.57 -2.06
CA SER A 263 12.01 -4.83 -2.42
C SER A 263 11.05 -4.88 -1.23
N GLN A 264 11.56 -4.77 0.00
CA GLN A 264 10.78 -4.38 1.18
C GLN A 264 10.65 -2.84 1.22
N GLU A 265 11.25 -2.20 0.21
CA GLU A 265 11.03 -0.83 -0.25
C GLU A 265 9.77 -0.66 -1.12
#